data_AF-A0A259JAJ4-F1
#
_entry.id   AF-A0A259JAJ4-F1
#
_cell.length_a   1.000
_cell.length_b   1.000
_cell.length_c   1.000
_cell.angle_alpha   90.00
_cell.angle_beta   90.00
_cell.angle_gamma   90.00
#
_symmetry.space_group_name_H-M   'P 1'
#
loop_
_entity.id
_entity.type
_entity.pdbx_description
1 polymer ?
#
loop_
_entity_poly.entity_id
_entity_poly.type
_entity_poly.pdbx_seq_one_letter_code
_entity_poly.pdbx_strand_id
1 'polypeptide(L)'
;MSTLAIAKLAWALGVIAWYVIRMPFERKARKARVADRRHRTTREMVLLSISTLGLGIIPALYAASGFPRGLSYAPSPLQVAAGIAVFAFSLWLFWRTHRDLGRNWSVTLEIKD
;
A
#
# COMPACT_ATOMS: atom_id res chain seq x y z
N MET A 1 -1.68 -23.24 13.72
CA MET A 1 -2.32 -22.33 12.73
C MET A 1 -1.98 -22.82 11.33
N SER A 2 -2.89 -22.72 10.35
CA SER A 2 -2.60 -23.12 8.97
C SER A 2 -1.71 -22.09 8.26
N THR A 3 -0.93 -22.52 7.26
CA THR A 3 -0.10 -21.64 6.42
C THR A 3 -0.92 -20.52 5.79
N LEU A 4 -2.16 -20.82 5.39
CA LEU A 4 -3.10 -19.83 4.86
C LEU A 4 -3.49 -18.76 5.90
N ALA A 5 -3.77 -19.17 7.13
CA ALA A 5 -4.12 -18.23 8.20
C ALA A 5 -2.94 -17.30 8.53
N ILE A 6 -1.71 -17.84 8.56
CA ILE A 6 -0.49 -17.04 8.75
C ILE A 6 -0.34 -16.01 7.62
N ALA A 7 -0.51 -16.42 6.37
CA ALA A 7 -0.42 -15.51 5.22
C ALA A 7 -1.45 -14.39 5.29
N LYS A 8 -2.72 -14.72 5.61
CA LYS A 8 -3.79 -13.71 5.75
C LYS A 8 -3.49 -12.71 6.87
N LEU A 9 -3.03 -13.18 8.03
CA LEU A 9 -2.68 -12.32 9.15
C LEU A 9 -1.48 -11.44 8.85
N ALA A 10 -0.42 -12.01 8.26
CA ALA A 10 0.77 -11.24 7.90
C ALA A 10 0.44 -10.15 6.87
N TRP A 11 -0.39 -10.47 5.87
CA TRP A 11 -0.88 -9.48 4.92
C TRP A 11 -1.70 -8.39 5.61
N ALA A 12 -2.67 -8.75 6.47
CA ALA A 12 -3.51 -7.78 7.18
C ALA A 12 -2.69 -6.85 8.08
N LEU A 13 -1.74 -7.41 8.86
CA LEU A 13 -0.83 -6.64 9.70
C LEU A 13 0.07 -5.73 8.85
N GLY A 14 0.56 -6.21 7.72
CA GLY A 14 1.36 -5.42 6.79
C GLY A 14 0.58 -4.23 6.21
N VAL A 15 -0.68 -4.41 5.84
CA VAL A 15 -1.56 -3.33 5.37
C VAL A 15 -1.84 -2.31 6.48
N ILE A 16 -2.11 -2.77 7.69
CA ILE A 16 -2.30 -1.88 8.86
C ILE A 16 -1.03 -1.07 9.12
N ALA A 17 0.14 -1.74 9.15
CA ALA A 17 1.43 -1.10 9.36
C ALA A 17 1.73 -0.06 8.27
N TRP A 18 1.47 -0.39 7.00
CA TRP A 18 1.60 0.55 5.88
C TRP A 18 0.79 1.84 6.10
N TYR A 19 -0.50 1.69 6.47
CA TYR A 19 -1.37 2.85 6.71
C TYR A 19 -0.92 3.68 7.92
N VAL A 20 -0.53 3.01 9.01
CA VAL A 20 -0.01 3.67 10.23
C VAL A 20 1.27 4.44 9.94
N ILE A 21 2.22 3.85 9.21
CA ILE A 21 3.46 4.50 8.79
C ILE A 21 3.15 5.72 7.93
N ARG A 22 2.20 5.61 7.00
CA ARG A 22 1.82 6.70 6.07
C ARG A 22 1.18 7.90 6.76
N MET A 23 0.34 7.66 7.77
CA MET A 23 -0.51 8.67 8.39
C MET A 23 0.22 9.96 8.85
N PRO A 24 1.35 9.92 9.57
CA PRO A 24 2.06 11.13 9.99
C PRO A 24 2.62 11.92 8.80
N PHE A 25 3.14 11.24 7.77
CA PHE A 25 3.68 11.90 6.59
C PHE A 25 2.58 12.55 5.77
N GLU A 26 1.43 11.87 5.61
CA GLU A 26 0.27 12.44 4.94
C GLU A 26 -0.25 13.69 5.67
N ARG A 27 -0.34 13.65 7.00
CA ARG A 27 -0.73 14.82 7.81
C ARG A 27 0.23 15.99 7.66
N LYS A 28 1.54 15.74 7.62
CA LYS A 28 2.56 16.79 7.41
C LYS A 28 2.49 17.35 5.99
N ALA A 29 2.35 16.47 5.00
CA ALA A 29 2.26 16.81 3.59
C ALA A 29 1.02 17.65 3.27
N ARG A 30 -0.14 17.36 3.87
CA ARG A 30 -1.38 18.13 3.67
C ARG A 30 -1.30 19.56 4.22
N LYS A 31 -0.39 19.83 5.17
CA LYS A 31 -0.16 21.17 5.73
C LYS A 31 0.81 22.00 4.89
N ALA A 32 1.56 21.41 3.97
CA ALA A 32 2.46 22.14 3.08
C ALA A 32 1.64 22.92 2.03
N ARG A 33 2.07 24.14 1.69
CA ARG A 33 1.49 24.88 0.57
C ARG A 33 1.76 24.11 -0.73
N VAL A 34 0.76 24.10 -1.60
CA VAL A 34 0.86 23.49 -2.92
C VAL A 34 1.20 24.60 -3.91
N ALA A 35 2.37 24.48 -4.52
CA ALA A 35 2.91 25.43 -5.50
C ALA A 35 2.23 25.23 -6.87
N ASP A 36 1.97 23.96 -7.24
CA ASP A 36 1.42 23.59 -8.54
C ASP A 36 0.46 22.40 -8.45
N ARG A 37 -0.69 22.50 -9.12
CA ARG A 37 -1.71 21.43 -9.25
C ARG A 37 -2.01 21.06 -10.71
N ARG A 38 -1.28 21.62 -11.69
CA ARG A 38 -1.58 21.48 -13.13
C ARG A 38 -1.66 20.03 -13.61
N HIS A 39 -0.97 19.11 -12.94
CA HIS A 39 -0.95 17.70 -13.35
C HIS A 39 -2.11 16.86 -12.81
N ARG A 40 -2.90 17.39 -11.86
CA ARG A 40 -4.06 16.70 -11.26
C ARG A 40 -5.24 16.60 -12.25
N THR A 41 -5.09 15.70 -13.20
CA THR A 41 -6.05 15.46 -14.28
C THR A 41 -7.00 14.30 -13.97
N THR A 42 -8.13 14.23 -14.66
CA THR A 42 -9.07 13.08 -14.55
C THR A 42 -8.36 11.75 -14.85
N ARG A 43 -7.46 11.74 -15.84
CA ARG A 43 -6.65 10.56 -16.17
C ARG A 43 -5.82 10.09 -14.98
N GLU A 44 -5.14 11.00 -14.30
CA GLU A 44 -4.35 10.67 -13.12
C GLU A 44 -5.23 10.08 -12.01
N MET A 45 -6.39 10.68 -11.73
CA MET A 45 -7.31 10.18 -10.71
C MET A 45 -7.83 8.77 -11.04
N VAL A 46 -8.10 8.47 -12.32
CA VAL A 46 -8.52 7.14 -12.77
C VAL A 46 -7.40 6.13 -12.55
N LEU A 47 -6.16 6.46 -12.94
CA LEU A 47 -4.99 5.58 -12.73
C LEU A 47 -4.74 5.33 -11.24
N LEU A 48 -4.86 6.36 -10.41
CA LEU A 48 -4.72 6.24 -8.96
C LEU A 48 -5.80 5.33 -8.35
N SER A 49 -7.03 5.43 -8.87
CA SER A 49 -8.16 4.59 -8.44
C SER A 49 -7.93 3.12 -8.82
N ILE A 50 -7.50 2.85 -10.05
CA ILE A 50 -7.14 1.50 -10.51
C ILE A 50 -6.02 0.92 -9.64
N SER A 51 -4.97 1.71 -9.38
CA SER A 51 -3.87 1.29 -8.50
C SER A 51 -4.35 0.99 -7.09
N THR A 52 -5.26 1.79 -6.54
CA THR A 52 -5.81 1.58 -5.18
C THR A 52 -6.66 0.31 -5.11
N LEU A 53 -7.44 0.04 -6.15
CA LEU A 53 -8.24 -1.19 -6.27
C LEU A 53 -7.34 -2.44 -6.25
N GLY A 54 -6.30 -2.44 -7.08
CA GLY A 54 -5.36 -3.57 -7.17
C GLY A 54 -4.48 -3.74 -5.93
N LEU A 55 -4.06 -2.64 -5.30
CA LEU A 55 -3.17 -2.66 -4.14
C LEU A 55 -3.87 -3.20 -2.88
N GLY A 56 -5.11 -2.77 -2.62
CA GLY A 56 -5.75 -2.98 -1.32
C GLY A 56 -7.12 -3.63 -1.39
N ILE A 57 -8.02 -3.11 -2.24
CA ILE A 57 -9.45 -3.49 -2.19
C ILE A 57 -9.66 -4.92 -2.70
N ILE A 58 -9.14 -5.25 -3.88
CA ILE A 58 -9.29 -6.60 -4.45
C ILE A 58 -8.62 -7.65 -3.54
N PRO A 59 -7.37 -7.47 -3.07
CA PRO A 59 -6.76 -8.39 -2.11
C PRO A 59 -7.55 -8.54 -0.80
N ALA A 60 -8.11 -7.45 -0.26
CA ALA A 60 -8.92 -7.49 0.95
C ALA A 60 -10.19 -8.33 0.76
N LEU A 61 -10.91 -8.10 -0.34
CA LEU A 61 -12.11 -8.86 -0.69
C LEU A 61 -11.78 -10.34 -0.88
N TYR A 62 -10.68 -10.66 -1.56
CA TYR A 62 -10.21 -12.04 -1.72
C TYR A 62 -9.83 -12.68 -0.38
N ALA A 63 -9.09 -11.97 0.49
CA ALA A 63 -8.70 -12.48 1.79
C ALA A 63 -9.90 -12.75 2.71
N ALA A 64 -10.93 -11.89 2.66
CA ALA A 64 -12.15 -12.01 3.48
C ALA A 64 -13.13 -13.06 2.94
N SER A 65 -13.43 -13.03 1.63
CA SER A 65 -14.46 -13.90 1.02
C SER A 65 -13.90 -15.23 0.51
N GLY A 66 -12.62 -15.27 0.15
CA GLY A 66 -11.99 -16.37 -0.58
C GLY A 66 -12.38 -16.45 -2.06
N PHE A 67 -13.19 -15.52 -2.59
CA PHE A 67 -13.59 -15.54 -3.99
C PHE A 67 -12.61 -14.71 -4.86
N PRO A 68 -12.21 -15.20 -6.05
CA PRO A 68 -12.52 -16.50 -6.63
C PRO A 68 -11.56 -17.61 -6.17
N ARG A 69 -12.09 -18.70 -5.57
CA ARG A 69 -11.28 -19.84 -5.09
C ARG A 69 -10.60 -20.62 -6.20
N GLY A 70 -11.21 -20.66 -7.40
CA GLY A 70 -10.67 -21.40 -8.55
C GLY A 70 -9.39 -20.81 -9.15
N LEU A 71 -9.05 -19.57 -8.78
CA LEU A 71 -7.80 -18.91 -9.20
C LEU A 71 -6.72 -18.96 -8.11
N SER A 72 -6.99 -19.65 -7.00
CA SER A 72 -6.09 -19.76 -5.86
C SER A 72 -5.09 -20.89 -6.03
N TYR A 73 -3.85 -20.66 -5.58
CA TYR A 73 -2.83 -21.69 -5.45
C TYR A 73 -2.71 -22.16 -3.99
N ALA A 74 -2.28 -23.40 -3.80
CA ALA A 74 -1.99 -23.93 -2.47
C ALA A 74 -0.82 -23.15 -1.83
N PRO A 75 -0.96 -22.66 -0.58
CA PRO A 75 0.07 -21.85 0.04
C PRO A 75 1.29 -22.69 0.44
N SER A 76 2.44 -22.36 -0.13
CA SER A 76 3.74 -22.93 0.27
C SER A 76 4.33 -22.17 1.47
N PRO A 77 4.80 -22.85 2.53
CA PRO A 77 5.45 -22.19 3.66
C PRO A 77 6.64 -21.31 3.24
N LEU A 78 7.42 -21.75 2.24
CA LEU A 78 8.55 -20.99 1.71
C LEU A 78 8.09 -19.70 1.03
N GLN A 79 7.03 -19.76 0.21
CA GLN A 79 6.46 -18.59 -0.45
C GLN A 79 5.89 -17.60 0.56
N VAL A 80 5.24 -18.09 1.61
CA VAL A 80 4.72 -17.24 2.69
C VAL A 80 5.86 -16.55 3.44
N ALA A 81 6.92 -17.28 3.82
CA ALA A 81 8.08 -16.70 4.47
C ALA A 81 8.77 -15.64 3.60
N ALA A 82 8.97 -15.93 2.31
CA ALA A 82 9.54 -14.97 1.36
C ALA A 82 8.65 -13.72 1.19
N GLY A 83 7.34 -13.90 1.06
CA GLY A 83 6.38 -12.81 0.96
C GLY A 83 6.39 -11.90 2.20
N ILE A 84 6.49 -12.49 3.40
CA ILE A 84 6.62 -11.73 4.66
C ILE A 84 7.92 -10.92 4.67
N ALA A 85 9.05 -11.53 4.30
CA ALA A 85 10.34 -10.85 4.26
C ALA A 85 10.33 -9.66 3.27
N VAL A 86 9.79 -9.88 2.06
CA VAL A 86 9.65 -8.83 1.03
C VAL A 86 8.72 -7.72 1.50
N PHE A 87 7.59 -8.05 2.12
CA PHE A 87 6.66 -7.04 2.60
C PHE A 87 7.27 -6.22 3.75
N ALA A 88 7.95 -6.87 4.71
CA ALA A 88 8.67 -6.18 5.78
C ALA A 88 9.74 -5.22 5.25
N PHE A 89 10.55 -5.67 4.27
CA PHE A 89 11.52 -4.80 3.61
C PHE A 89 10.85 -3.64 2.86
N SER A 90 9.72 -3.91 2.21
CA SER A 90 8.94 -2.87 1.52
C SER A 90 8.38 -1.82 2.49
N LEU A 91 7.97 -2.21 3.70
CA LEU A 91 7.54 -1.27 4.75
C LEU A 91 8.70 -0.41 5.25
N TRP A 92 9.88 -1.00 5.45
CA TRP A 92 11.09 -0.26 5.79
C TRP A 92 11.45 0.75 4.70
N LEU A 93 11.45 0.31 3.44
CA LEU A 93 11.75 1.18 2.29
C LEU A 93 10.69 2.28 2.17
N PHE A 94 9.41 1.94 2.33
CA PHE A 94 8.31 2.89 2.30
C PHE A 94 8.48 3.98 3.37
N TRP A 95 8.80 3.60 4.60
CA TRP A 95 9.11 4.55 5.67
C TRP A 95 10.32 5.41 5.32
N ARG A 96 11.40 4.82 4.81
CA ARG A 96 12.63 5.54 4.44
C ARG A 96 12.35 6.58 3.36
N THR A 97 11.65 6.19 2.29
CA THR A 97 11.27 7.09 1.21
C THR A 97 10.38 8.23 1.71
N HIS A 98 9.42 7.97 2.60
CA HIS A 98 8.58 9.04 3.16
C HIS A 98 9.34 9.97 4.10
N ARG A 99 10.32 9.44 4.84
CA ARG A 99 11.23 10.25 5.65
C ARG A 99 12.06 11.18 4.78
N ASP A 100 12.58 10.67 3.66
CA ASP A 100 13.44 11.43 2.75
C ASP A 100 12.63 12.45 1.92
N LEU A 101 11.40 12.12 1.49
CA LEU A 101 10.50 13.05 0.79
C LEU A 101 9.92 14.14 1.70
N GLY A 102 9.60 13.79 2.95
CA GLY A 102 9.09 14.73 3.95
C GLY A 102 7.88 15.54 3.47
N ARG A 103 8.04 16.87 3.41
CA ARG A 103 6.95 17.80 3.01
C ARG A 103 6.61 17.68 1.53
N ASN A 104 7.55 17.27 0.69
CA ASN A 104 7.44 17.22 -0.77
C ASN A 104 6.62 16.03 -1.27
N TRP A 105 6.31 15.07 -0.39
CA TRP A 105 5.48 13.93 -0.76
C TRP A 105 4.06 14.37 -1.17
N SER A 106 3.59 13.92 -2.32
CA SER A 106 2.21 14.06 -2.76
C SER A 106 1.73 12.75 -3.37
N VAL A 107 0.44 12.43 -3.16
CA VAL A 107 -0.19 11.25 -3.78
C VAL A 107 -0.56 11.51 -5.23
N THR A 108 -0.86 12.76 -5.55
CA THR A 108 -1.03 13.24 -6.92
C THR A 108 0.23 13.99 -7.35
N LEU A 109 0.36 14.32 -8.63
CA LEU A 109 1.45 15.09 -9.22
C LEU A 109 1.35 16.59 -8.84
N GLU A 110 1.25 16.88 -7.55
CA GLU A 110 1.32 18.24 -6.99
C GLU A 110 2.77 18.56 -6.62
N ILE A 111 3.23 19.76 -7.00
CA ILE A 111 4.55 20.27 -6.61
C ILE A 111 4.37 21.17 -5.39
N LYS A 112 5.30 21.09 -4.44
CA LYS A 112 5.27 21.81 -3.17
C LYS A 112 6.49 22.71 -3.02
N ASP A 113 6.30 23.84 -2.33
CA ASP A 113 7.33 24.83 -2.01
C ASP A 113 8.22 24.40 -0.84
#